data_AF-A0A7S3C924-F1
#
_entry.id   AF-A0A7S3C924-F1
#
_cell.length_a   1.000
_cell.length_b   1.000
_cell.length_c   1.000
_cell.angle_alpha   90.00
_cell.angle_beta   90.00
_cell.angle_gamma   90.00
#
_symmetry.space_group_name_H-M   'P 1'
#
loop_
_entity.id
_entity.type
_entity.pdbx_description
1 polymer ?
#
loop_
_entity_poly.entity_id
_entity_poly.type
_entity_poly.pdbx_seq_one_letter_code
_entity_poly.pdbx_strand_id
1 'polypeptide(L)'
;MGTASSRGRDEMASGAAEPMAKRQKVDEAEEEEDPLVRRREELVLMDANARAKGREVEEGLVREAEEKAERLEREANREASSCEESKRKRLRRKAKKKGKRMVREAKERAILESDRTLSEARLSFGQELRSVCAELEAKNEDRLSHFRRLPSELWKKIVDEHLHHNDLFALTMTCRFFREKQKDLGWKVETNWNEYRLIDLLESGRMVSHSLGWFQ
;
A
#
# COMPACT_ATOMS: atom_id res chain seq x y z
N MET A 1 18.48 47.91 -4.34
CA MET A 1 17.53 47.82 -3.21
C MET A 1 17.95 46.57 -2.44
N GLY A 2 18.86 46.59 -1.46
CA GLY A 2 18.86 47.38 -0.22
C GLY A 2 17.79 46.79 0.70
N THR A 3 18.10 45.84 1.59
CA THR A 3 18.40 46.12 3.01
C THR A 3 19.32 45.11 3.69
N ALA A 4 20.27 45.63 4.46
CA ALA A 4 20.98 44.98 5.56
C ALA A 4 20.21 45.17 6.89
N SER A 5 20.39 44.29 7.88
CA SER A 5 20.21 44.55 9.34
C SER A 5 20.56 43.29 10.15
N SER A 6 21.74 43.26 10.79
CA SER A 6 22.00 43.56 12.22
C SER A 6 21.57 42.41 13.15
N ARG A 7 22.53 41.60 13.64
CA ARG A 7 23.24 41.79 14.92
C ARG A 7 22.33 41.93 16.15
N GLY A 8 22.44 40.95 17.04
CA GLY A 8 22.75 41.20 18.44
C GLY A 8 21.73 40.67 19.46
N ARG A 9 22.32 40.19 20.57
CA ARG A 9 21.75 40.02 21.92
C ARG A 9 20.98 38.72 22.18
N ASP A 10 21.08 38.08 23.33
CA ASP A 10 21.81 38.36 24.56
C ASP A 10 22.14 37.03 25.26
N GLU A 11 23.38 36.96 25.76
CA GLU A 11 23.79 36.25 26.96
C GLU A 11 22.75 36.47 28.07
N MET A 12 22.34 35.42 28.79
CA MET A 12 22.09 35.38 30.25
C MET A 12 21.35 34.08 30.61
N ALA A 13 21.92 33.31 31.53
CA ALA A 13 21.28 32.84 32.76
C ALA A 13 21.92 31.53 33.22
N SER A 14 22.94 31.68 34.05
CA SER A 14 23.46 30.69 34.99
C SER A 14 22.31 30.25 35.91
N GLY A 15 21.86 29.00 35.79
CA GLY A 15 20.76 28.46 36.59
C GLY A 15 21.05 27.05 37.07
N ALA A 16 21.35 26.96 38.37
CA ALA A 16 21.18 25.82 39.28
C ALA A 16 21.61 24.42 38.80
N ALA A 17 22.75 23.97 39.33
CA ALA A 17 23.11 22.56 39.38
C ALA A 17 22.08 21.79 40.23
N GLU A 18 21.18 21.07 39.55
CA GLU A 18 20.29 20.10 40.19
C GLU A 18 21.09 18.89 40.72
N PRO A 19 20.70 18.33 41.88
CA PRO A 19 21.39 17.19 42.46
C PRO A 19 21.22 15.96 41.57
N MET A 20 22.36 15.43 41.10
CA MET A 20 22.47 14.16 40.36
C MET A 20 21.91 13.00 41.20
N ALA A 21 20.60 12.80 41.12
CA ALA A 21 19.98 11.54 41.46
C ALA A 21 20.57 10.47 40.55
N LYS A 22 21.21 9.46 41.13
CA LYS A 22 21.73 8.27 40.46
C LYS A 22 20.58 7.60 39.71
N ARG A 23 20.40 7.96 38.44
CA ARG A 23 19.49 7.26 37.54
C ARG A 23 20.03 5.85 37.37
N GLN A 24 19.26 4.91 37.91
CA GLN A 24 19.39 3.49 37.68
C GLN A 24 19.49 3.29 36.16
N LYS A 25 20.54 2.58 35.70
CA LYS A 25 20.65 2.13 34.31
C LYS A 25 19.45 1.20 34.09
N VAL A 26 18.40 1.75 33.50
CA VAL A 26 17.37 0.96 32.85
C VAL A 26 18.05 0.46 31.60
N ASP A 27 18.39 -0.82 31.58
CA ASP A 27 18.86 -1.47 30.36
C ASP A 27 17.80 -1.20 29.30
N GLU A 28 18.16 -0.44 28.27
CA GLU A 28 17.35 -0.20 27.08
C GLU A 28 17.14 -1.58 26.45
N ALA A 29 16.04 -2.23 26.83
CA ALA A 29 15.55 -3.39 26.13
C ALA A 29 15.33 -2.96 24.68
N GLU A 30 16.14 -3.49 23.78
CA GLU A 30 15.94 -3.33 22.34
C GLU A 30 14.48 -3.67 22.04
N GLU A 31 13.67 -2.65 21.72
CA GLU A 31 12.28 -2.85 21.33
C GLU A 31 12.30 -3.63 20.01
N GLU A 32 12.11 -4.94 20.12
CA GLU A 32 12.01 -5.83 18.97
C GLU A 32 10.76 -5.42 18.17
N GLU A 33 11.02 -4.67 17.10
CA GLU A 33 10.01 -4.14 16.18
C GLU A 33 9.06 -5.27 15.73
N ASP A 34 7.74 -5.02 15.80
CA ASP A 34 6.72 -6.01 15.47
C ASP A 34 6.97 -6.55 14.04
N PRO A 35 7.15 -7.88 13.87
CA PRO A 35 7.36 -8.49 12.57
C PRO A 35 6.32 -8.10 11.50
N LEU A 36 5.08 -7.78 11.91
CA LEU A 36 4.04 -7.32 11.01
C LEU A 36 4.26 -5.90 10.52
N VAL A 37 4.76 -5.02 11.39
CA VAL A 37 5.08 -3.62 11.03
C VAL A 37 6.21 -3.60 10.01
N ARG A 38 7.30 -4.34 10.28
CA ARG A 38 8.42 -4.47 9.33
C ARG A 38 7.95 -4.98 7.97
N ARG A 39 7.09 -6.00 7.94
CA ARG A 39 6.57 -6.58 6.69
C ARG A 39 5.64 -5.63 5.93
N ARG A 40 4.88 -4.79 6.65
CA ARG A 40 4.06 -3.73 6.05
C ARG A 40 4.93 -2.66 5.39
N GLU A 41 6.05 -2.28 6.02
CA GLU A 41 6.98 -1.31 5.42
C GLU A 41 7.68 -1.88 4.19
N GLU A 42 8.10 -3.15 4.26
CA GLU A 42 8.63 -3.89 3.11
C GLU A 42 7.61 -3.90 1.94
N LEU A 43 6.33 -4.09 2.22
CA LEU A 43 5.27 -4.02 1.21
C LEU A 43 5.20 -2.66 0.54
N VAL A 44 5.19 -1.59 1.35
CA VAL A 44 5.11 -0.22 0.82
C VAL A 44 6.32 0.07 -0.09
N LEU A 45 7.51 -0.39 0.32
CA LEU A 45 8.72 -0.30 -0.49
C LEU A 45 8.64 -1.12 -1.78
N MET A 46 8.12 -2.34 -1.73
CA MET A 46 7.94 -3.19 -2.91
C MET A 46 6.95 -2.59 -3.91
N ASP A 47 5.81 -2.06 -3.45
CA ASP A 47 4.82 -1.40 -4.31
C ASP A 47 5.40 -0.13 -4.95
N ALA A 48 6.15 0.67 -4.18
CA ALA A 48 6.85 1.85 -4.69
C ALA A 48 7.88 1.48 -5.76
N ASN A 49 8.68 0.44 -5.53
CA ASN A 49 9.68 -0.06 -6.48
C ASN A 49 9.03 -0.62 -7.75
N ALA A 50 7.93 -1.36 -7.62
CA ALA A 50 7.17 -1.88 -8.77
C ALA A 50 6.63 -0.74 -9.63
N ARG A 51 6.04 0.29 -9.01
CA ARG A 51 5.58 1.50 -9.72
C ARG A 51 6.72 2.26 -10.39
N ALA A 52 7.89 2.34 -9.75
CA ALA A 52 9.06 2.98 -10.34
C ALA A 52 9.53 2.24 -11.60
N LYS A 53 9.69 0.91 -11.53
CA LYS A 53 10.03 0.07 -12.68
C LYS A 53 9.00 0.17 -13.81
N GLY A 54 7.71 0.17 -13.47
CA GLY A 54 6.63 0.36 -14.46
C GLY A 54 6.77 1.66 -15.23
N ARG A 55 7.10 2.77 -14.56
CA ARG A 55 7.35 4.07 -15.20
C ARG A 55 8.57 4.02 -16.12
N GLU A 56 9.67 3.40 -15.71
CA GLU A 56 10.86 3.28 -16.55
C GLU A 56 10.57 2.50 -17.85
N VAL A 57 9.80 1.40 -17.74
CA VAL A 57 9.38 0.61 -18.91
C VAL A 57 8.45 1.42 -19.81
N GLU A 58 7.47 2.13 -19.25
CA GLU A 58 6.57 3.00 -20.00
C GLU A 58 7.34 4.07 -20.78
N GLU A 59 8.24 4.79 -20.10
CA GLU A 59 9.06 5.82 -20.71
C GLU A 59 9.94 5.26 -21.84
N GLY A 60 10.52 4.07 -21.64
CA GLY A 60 11.31 3.37 -22.66
C GLY A 60 10.50 3.04 -23.91
N LEU A 61 9.31 2.45 -23.74
CA LEU A 61 8.42 2.09 -24.86
C LEU A 61 7.90 3.31 -25.61
N VAL A 62 7.58 4.40 -24.89
CA VAL A 62 7.15 5.66 -25.51
C VAL A 62 8.29 6.26 -26.33
N ARG A 63 9.50 6.32 -25.77
CA ARG A 63 10.69 6.84 -26.47
C ARG A 63 10.98 6.05 -27.75
N GLU A 64 10.96 4.72 -27.67
CA GLU A 64 11.17 3.86 -28.85
C GLU A 64 10.10 4.09 -29.92
N ALA A 65 8.84 4.26 -29.51
CA ALA A 65 7.74 4.53 -30.44
C ALA A 65 7.86 5.91 -31.11
N GLU A 66 8.30 6.93 -30.37
CA GLU A 66 8.57 8.28 -30.87
C GLU A 66 9.73 8.28 -31.88
N GLU A 67 10.84 7.61 -31.56
CA GLU A 67 11.98 7.46 -32.48
C GLU A 67 11.57 6.75 -33.78
N LYS A 68 10.77 5.68 -33.68
CA LYS A 68 10.22 4.99 -34.87
C LYS A 68 9.29 5.89 -35.67
N ALA A 69 8.44 6.68 -35.01
CA ALA A 69 7.56 7.64 -35.67
C ALA A 69 8.37 8.71 -36.42
N GLU A 70 9.42 9.24 -35.79
CA GLU A 70 10.31 10.23 -36.40
C GLU A 70 11.07 9.64 -37.59
N ARG A 71 11.57 8.40 -37.49
CA ARG A 71 12.22 7.70 -38.61
C ARG A 71 11.28 7.54 -39.80
N LEU A 72 10.03 7.12 -39.57
CA LEU A 72 9.02 7.01 -40.63
C LEU A 72 8.69 8.36 -41.26
N GLU A 73 8.66 9.44 -40.47
CA GLU A 73 8.43 10.79 -41.00
C GLU A 73 9.60 11.25 -41.87
N ARG A 74 10.85 10.99 -41.46
CA ARG A 74 12.05 11.27 -42.27
C ARG A 74 12.07 10.47 -43.58
N GLU A 75 11.74 9.18 -43.54
CA GLU A 75 11.65 8.33 -44.73
C GLU A 75 10.55 8.82 -45.68
N ALA A 76 9.34 9.08 -45.18
CA ALA A 76 8.25 9.64 -45.99
C ALA A 76 8.62 11.01 -46.59
N ASN A 77 9.40 11.83 -45.88
CA ASN A 77 9.90 13.09 -46.39
C ASN A 77 10.91 12.92 -47.54
N ARG A 78 11.78 11.90 -47.46
CA ARG A 78 12.74 11.55 -48.52
C ARG A 78 12.04 10.98 -49.76
N GLU A 79 11.04 10.12 -49.58
CA GLU A 79 10.26 9.59 -50.70
C GLU A 79 9.45 10.70 -51.38
N ALA A 80 8.92 11.62 -50.59
CA ALA A 80 8.05 12.66 -51.11
C ALA A 80 8.78 13.81 -51.82
N SER A 81 10.11 13.95 -51.69
CA SER A 81 10.86 14.94 -52.48
C SER A 81 10.96 14.55 -53.97
N SER A 82 10.67 13.30 -54.32
CA SER A 82 10.64 12.77 -55.68
C SER A 82 9.23 12.77 -56.31
N CYS A 83 8.20 13.18 -55.57
CA CYS A 83 6.81 13.00 -55.96
C CYS A 83 6.06 14.33 -56.11
N GLU A 84 5.06 14.35 -56.98
CA GLU A 84 4.10 15.47 -57.15
C GLU A 84 3.58 16.00 -55.81
N GLU A 85 3.43 17.32 -55.68
CA GLU A 85 3.17 18.00 -54.41
C GLU A 85 1.90 17.48 -53.69
N SER A 86 0.86 17.15 -54.47
CA SER A 86 -0.37 16.55 -53.97
C SER A 86 -0.17 15.15 -53.36
N LYS A 87 0.68 14.32 -53.99
CA LYS A 87 1.04 12.99 -53.46
C LYS A 87 1.90 13.14 -52.20
N ARG A 88 2.83 14.09 -52.17
CA ARG A 88 3.65 14.44 -51.00
C ARG A 88 2.83 14.79 -49.76
N LYS A 89 1.83 15.67 -49.90
CA LYS A 89 0.94 16.05 -48.79
C LYS A 89 0.17 14.83 -48.24
N ARG A 90 -0.30 13.93 -49.12
CA ARG A 90 -1.02 12.71 -48.72
C ARG A 90 -0.11 11.73 -47.98
N LEU A 91 1.12 11.50 -48.46
CA LEU A 91 2.10 10.62 -47.82
C LEU A 91 2.49 11.14 -46.43
N ARG A 92 2.77 12.44 -46.28
CA ARG A 92 3.06 13.07 -44.98
C ARG A 92 1.92 12.90 -43.98
N ARG A 93 0.67 13.15 -44.39
CA ARG A 93 -0.50 12.96 -43.52
C ARG A 93 -0.67 11.50 -43.10
N LYS A 94 -0.44 10.55 -44.01
CA LYS A 94 -0.51 9.11 -43.73
C LYS A 94 0.59 8.69 -42.74
N ALA A 95 1.82 9.15 -42.93
CA ALA A 95 2.94 8.89 -42.03
C ALA A 95 2.66 9.47 -40.63
N LYS A 96 2.22 10.74 -40.53
CA LYS A 96 1.87 11.37 -39.25
C LYS A 96 0.74 10.65 -38.52
N LYS A 97 -0.30 10.22 -39.26
CA LYS A 97 -1.39 9.42 -38.67
C LYS A 97 -0.89 8.06 -38.18
N LYS A 98 -0.01 7.39 -38.94
CA LYS A 98 0.60 6.11 -38.55
C LYS A 98 1.49 6.27 -37.31
N GLY A 99 2.35 7.30 -37.26
CA GLY A 99 3.17 7.63 -36.09
C GLY A 99 2.34 7.82 -34.83
N LYS A 100 1.30 8.68 -34.90
CA LYS A 100 0.37 8.88 -33.76
C LYS A 100 -0.29 7.59 -33.30
N ARG A 101 -0.68 6.72 -34.24
CA ARG A 101 -1.28 5.42 -33.92
C ARG A 101 -0.29 4.51 -33.18
N MET A 102 0.96 4.43 -33.64
CA MET A 102 1.99 3.59 -32.99
C MET A 102 2.29 4.07 -31.57
N VAL A 103 2.41 5.38 -31.34
CA VAL A 103 2.63 5.94 -30.01
C VAL A 103 1.47 5.61 -29.07
N ARG A 104 0.22 5.72 -29.56
CA ARG A 104 -0.96 5.34 -28.76
C ARG A 104 -0.96 3.84 -28.42
N GLU A 105 -0.72 2.97 -29.39
CA GLU A 105 -0.66 1.52 -29.18
C GLU A 105 0.48 1.13 -28.22
N ALA A 106 1.62 1.81 -28.27
CA ALA A 106 2.73 1.58 -27.33
C ALA A 106 2.35 1.98 -25.89
N LYS A 107 1.68 3.13 -25.71
CA LYS A 107 1.17 3.55 -24.38
C LYS A 107 0.15 2.56 -23.83
N GLU A 108 -0.81 2.11 -24.65
CA GLU A 108 -1.80 1.12 -24.22
C GLU A 108 -1.15 -0.20 -23.80
N ARG A 109 -0.09 -0.66 -24.50
CA ARG A 109 0.68 -1.85 -24.09
C ARG A 109 1.45 -1.64 -22.78
N ALA A 110 2.09 -0.49 -22.61
CA ALA A 110 2.85 -0.18 -21.41
C ALA A 110 1.95 -0.21 -20.15
N ILE A 111 0.73 0.35 -20.25
CA ILE A 111 -0.26 0.31 -19.16
C ILE A 111 -0.63 -1.13 -18.81
N LEU A 112 -0.98 -1.95 -19.82
CA LEU A 112 -1.35 -3.36 -19.61
C LEU A 112 -0.22 -4.18 -18.98
N GLU A 113 1.03 -3.92 -19.36
CA GLU A 113 2.20 -4.61 -18.80
C GLU A 113 2.48 -4.16 -17.37
N SER A 114 2.35 -2.86 -17.08
CA SER A 114 2.42 -2.32 -15.71
C SER A 114 1.34 -2.94 -14.81
N ASP A 115 0.09 -3.00 -15.27
CA ASP A 115 -1.01 -3.58 -14.49
C ASP A 115 -0.79 -5.07 -14.20
N ARG A 116 -0.26 -5.81 -15.18
CA ARG A 116 0.08 -7.21 -15.02
C ARG A 116 1.17 -7.40 -13.95
N THR A 117 2.27 -6.65 -14.03
CA THR A 117 3.37 -6.77 -13.05
C THR A 117 2.93 -6.38 -11.63
N LEU A 118 2.09 -5.34 -11.49
CA LEU A 118 1.49 -4.96 -10.21
C LEU A 118 0.61 -6.09 -9.66
N SER A 119 -0.21 -6.71 -10.50
CA SER A 119 -1.07 -7.82 -10.08
C SER A 119 -0.26 -9.04 -9.63
N GLU A 120 0.79 -9.40 -10.37
CA GLU A 120 1.69 -10.51 -10.02
C GLU A 120 2.40 -10.25 -8.69
N ALA A 121 2.91 -9.03 -8.47
CA ALA A 121 3.52 -8.63 -7.20
C ALA A 121 2.54 -8.72 -6.02
N ARG A 122 1.31 -8.23 -6.19
CA ARG A 122 0.24 -8.31 -5.17
C ARG A 122 -0.13 -9.76 -4.83
N LEU A 123 -0.20 -10.63 -5.82
CA LEU A 123 -0.52 -12.05 -5.61
C LEU A 123 0.60 -12.77 -4.84
N SER A 124 1.86 -12.55 -5.23
CA SER A 124 3.04 -13.10 -4.54
C SER A 124 3.06 -12.66 -3.09
N PHE A 125 2.94 -11.35 -2.86
CA PHE A 125 2.93 -10.81 -1.51
C PHE A 125 1.75 -11.31 -0.68
N GLY A 126 0.56 -11.40 -1.27
CA GLY A 126 -0.61 -11.97 -0.58
C GLY A 126 -0.41 -13.43 -0.18
N GLN A 127 0.39 -14.22 -0.92
CA GLN A 127 0.77 -15.58 -0.51
C GLN A 127 1.71 -15.56 0.70
N GLU A 128 2.71 -14.67 0.71
CA GLU A 128 3.62 -14.52 1.84
C GLU A 128 2.89 -14.08 3.12
N LEU A 129 2.03 -13.07 3.04
CA LEU A 129 1.22 -12.63 4.17
C LEU A 129 0.34 -13.77 4.71
N ARG A 130 -0.28 -14.55 3.82
CA ARG A 130 -1.07 -15.72 4.25
C ARG A 130 -0.21 -16.73 5.02
N SER A 131 1.04 -16.95 4.61
CA SER A 131 1.97 -17.82 5.34
C SER A 131 2.28 -17.27 6.72
N VAL A 132 2.62 -15.98 6.83
CA VAL A 132 2.91 -15.33 8.11
C VAL A 132 1.70 -15.38 9.04
N CYS A 133 0.51 -15.07 8.52
CA CYS A 133 -0.72 -15.18 9.27
C CYS A 133 -0.96 -16.62 9.74
N ALA A 134 -0.72 -17.62 8.90
CA ALA A 134 -0.87 -19.03 9.30
C ALA A 134 0.11 -19.41 10.43
N GLU A 135 1.36 -18.95 10.37
CA GLU A 135 2.35 -19.19 11.45
C GLU A 135 1.96 -18.49 12.74
N LEU A 136 1.51 -17.24 12.68
CA LEU A 136 1.02 -16.49 13.83
C LEU A 136 -0.24 -17.11 14.41
N GLU A 137 -1.17 -17.57 13.57
CA GLU A 137 -2.36 -18.30 13.98
C GLU A 137 -2.00 -19.59 14.71
N ALA A 138 -1.04 -20.37 14.20
CA ALA A 138 -0.57 -21.59 14.87
C ALA A 138 0.05 -21.30 16.23
N LYS A 139 0.95 -20.29 16.33
CA LYS A 139 1.53 -19.86 17.61
C LYS A 139 0.47 -19.35 18.59
N ASN A 140 -0.54 -18.64 18.09
CA ASN A 140 -1.65 -18.16 18.89
C ASN A 140 -2.53 -19.32 19.37
N GLU A 141 -2.78 -20.33 18.53
CA GLU A 141 -3.51 -21.53 18.92
C GLU A 141 -2.78 -22.28 20.06
N ASP A 142 -1.46 -22.41 19.98
CA ASP A 142 -0.65 -23.02 21.04
C ASP A 142 -0.73 -22.23 22.34
N ARG A 143 -0.58 -20.91 22.29
CA ARG A 143 -0.69 -20.02 23.47
C ARG A 143 -2.11 -20.01 24.05
N LEU A 144 -3.11 -20.04 23.18
CA LEU A 144 -4.52 -20.04 23.57
C LEU A 144 -5.07 -21.44 23.86
N SER A 145 -4.25 -22.49 23.74
CA SER A 145 -4.64 -23.87 24.04
C SER A 145 -5.14 -24.03 25.47
N HIS A 146 -4.64 -23.23 26.41
CA HIS A 146 -5.14 -23.15 27.78
C HIS A 146 -6.59 -22.64 27.84
N PHE A 147 -6.93 -21.67 27.00
CA PHE A 147 -8.28 -21.11 26.92
C PHE A 147 -9.28 -22.07 26.26
N ARG A 148 -8.83 -23.09 25.50
CA ARG A 148 -9.71 -24.17 25.03
C ARG A 148 -10.34 -24.96 26.19
N ARG A 149 -9.71 -24.94 27.36
CA ARG A 149 -10.22 -25.63 28.56
C ARG A 149 -11.20 -24.79 29.37
N LEU A 150 -11.43 -23.53 29.00
CA LEU A 150 -12.41 -22.71 29.70
C LEU A 150 -13.83 -23.26 29.45
N PRO A 151 -14.62 -23.47 30.51
CA PRO A 151 -16.04 -23.75 30.40
C PRO A 151 -16.77 -22.69 29.58
N SER A 152 -17.83 -23.10 28.87
CA SER A 152 -18.62 -22.22 28.01
C SER A 152 -19.21 -21.01 28.74
N GLU A 153 -19.48 -21.15 30.04
CA GLU A 153 -20.03 -20.13 30.92
C GLU A 153 -19.02 -18.99 31.14
N LEU A 154 -17.73 -19.32 31.26
CA LEU A 154 -16.68 -18.31 31.42
C LEU A 154 -16.41 -17.59 30.09
N TRP A 155 -16.44 -18.31 28.97
CA TRP A 155 -16.37 -17.70 27.65
C TRP A 155 -17.50 -16.69 27.42
N LYS A 156 -18.71 -17.07 27.81
CA LYS A 156 -19.87 -16.21 27.72
C LYS A 156 -19.67 -14.92 28.51
N LYS A 157 -19.20 -15.00 29.77
CA LYS A 157 -18.90 -13.82 30.59
C LYS A 157 -17.79 -12.95 30.01
N ILE A 158 -16.68 -13.55 29.56
CA ILE A 158 -15.57 -12.79 28.98
C ILE A 158 -16.04 -11.97 27.79
N VAL A 159 -16.86 -12.55 26.92
CA VAL A 159 -17.31 -11.84 25.72
C VAL A 159 -18.47 -10.90 26.01
N ASP A 160 -19.46 -11.30 26.81
CA ASP A 160 -20.64 -10.47 27.09
C ASP A 160 -20.33 -9.30 28.05
N GLU A 161 -19.44 -9.49 29.03
CA GLU A 161 -19.17 -8.49 30.09
C GLU A 161 -17.90 -7.67 29.84
N HIS A 162 -16.91 -8.21 29.11
CA HIS A 162 -15.59 -7.57 28.99
C HIS A 162 -15.18 -7.18 27.57
N LEU A 163 -15.89 -7.64 26.52
CA LEU A 163 -15.58 -7.27 25.14
C LEU A 163 -16.67 -6.37 24.58
N HIS A 164 -16.27 -5.14 24.20
CA HIS A 164 -17.16 -4.28 23.44
C HIS A 164 -17.41 -4.89 22.05
N HIS A 165 -18.55 -4.59 21.43
CA HIS A 165 -18.91 -5.17 20.13
C HIS A 165 -17.84 -4.94 19.05
N ASN A 166 -17.19 -3.77 19.08
CA ASN A 166 -16.10 -3.43 18.16
C ASN A 166 -14.83 -4.26 18.41
N ASP A 167 -14.50 -4.52 19.68
CA ASP A 167 -13.31 -5.31 20.05
C ASP A 167 -13.53 -6.78 19.72
N LEU A 168 -14.73 -7.28 20.03
CA LEU A 168 -15.15 -8.61 19.62
C LEU A 168 -15.05 -8.75 18.11
N PHE A 169 -15.55 -7.78 17.34
CA PHE A 169 -15.44 -7.77 15.90
C PHE A 169 -13.98 -7.80 15.42
N ALA A 170 -13.12 -6.93 15.95
CA ALA A 170 -11.71 -6.89 15.62
C ALA A 170 -11.01 -8.23 15.90
N LEU A 171 -11.27 -8.83 17.06
CA LEU A 171 -10.76 -10.15 17.43
C LEU A 171 -11.26 -11.24 16.48
N THR A 172 -12.53 -11.17 16.07
CA THR A 172 -13.13 -12.14 15.13
C THR A 172 -12.50 -12.06 13.75
N MET A 173 -12.18 -10.85 13.30
CA MET A 173 -11.57 -10.62 11.99
C MET A 173 -10.10 -11.08 11.96
N THR A 174 -9.37 -10.82 13.05
CA THR A 174 -7.92 -10.99 13.13
C THR A 174 -7.49 -12.35 13.66
N CYS A 175 -8.35 -13.05 14.40
CA CYS A 175 -8.00 -14.31 15.06
C CYS A 175 -8.99 -15.42 14.73
N ARG A 176 -8.50 -16.44 14.01
CA ARG A 176 -9.28 -17.65 13.67
C ARG A 176 -9.89 -18.34 14.89
N PHE A 177 -9.19 -18.38 16.01
CA PHE A 177 -9.67 -18.97 17.25
C PHE A 177 -10.99 -18.35 17.72
N PHE A 178 -11.08 -17.01 17.79
CA PHE A 178 -12.30 -16.31 18.18
C PHE A 178 -13.43 -16.51 17.16
N ARG A 179 -13.07 -16.57 15.87
CA ARG A 179 -13.98 -16.85 14.75
C ARG A 179 -14.65 -18.23 14.88
N GLU A 180 -13.89 -19.25 15.26
CA GLU A 180 -14.41 -20.61 15.51
C GLU A 180 -15.21 -20.66 16.81
N LYS A 181 -14.74 -20.01 17.88
CA LYS A 181 -15.46 -19.98 19.16
C LYS A 181 -16.82 -19.30 19.08
N GLN A 182 -16.98 -18.24 18.28
CA GLN A 182 -18.30 -17.65 18.03
C GLN A 182 -19.28 -18.63 17.39
N LYS A 183 -18.80 -19.46 16.45
CA LYS A 183 -19.63 -20.51 15.82
C LYS A 183 -20.05 -21.55 16.86
N ASP A 184 -19.12 -22.00 17.70
CA ASP A 184 -19.39 -22.97 18.77
C ASP A 184 -20.44 -22.45 19.77
N LEU A 185 -20.39 -21.16 20.09
CA LEU A 185 -21.34 -20.51 21.00
C LEU A 185 -22.70 -20.21 20.36
N GLY A 186 -22.87 -20.53 19.06
CA GLY A 186 -24.08 -20.21 18.31
C GLY A 186 -24.29 -18.71 18.11
N TRP A 187 -23.26 -17.90 18.37
CA TRP A 187 -23.30 -16.47 18.17
C TRP A 187 -23.16 -16.17 16.69
N LYS A 188 -24.31 -16.01 16.06
CA LYS A 188 -24.39 -15.22 14.85
C LYS A 188 -24.20 -13.76 15.25
N VAL A 189 -22.94 -13.33 15.38
CA VAL A 189 -22.66 -11.93 15.04
C VAL A 189 -23.22 -11.77 13.64
N GLU A 190 -24.18 -10.86 13.45
CA GLU A 190 -24.67 -10.53 12.11
C GLU A 190 -23.49 -9.96 11.33
N THR A 191 -22.69 -10.85 10.75
CA THR A 191 -21.64 -10.54 9.79
C THR A 191 -22.24 -10.26 8.42
N ASN A 192 -23.56 -10.02 8.34
CA ASN A 192 -24.26 -9.50 7.16
C ASN A 192 -23.89 -8.04 6.90
N TRP A 193 -22.60 -7.74 7.01
CA TRP A 193 -21.96 -6.66 6.30
C TRP A 193 -21.87 -7.15 4.87
N ASN A 194 -22.91 -6.83 4.12
CA ASN A 194 -22.82 -6.79 2.67
C ASN A 194 -21.48 -6.11 2.33
N GLU A 195 -20.66 -6.71 1.47
CA GLU A 195 -19.31 -6.21 1.14
C GLU A 195 -19.34 -4.71 0.77
N TYR A 196 -20.44 -4.28 0.15
CA TYR A 196 -20.76 -2.88 -0.15
C TYR A 196 -20.93 -1.97 1.07
N ARG A 197 -21.46 -2.46 2.20
CA ARG A 197 -21.57 -1.67 3.44
C ARG A 197 -20.21 -1.38 4.07
N LEU A 198 -19.24 -2.29 3.93
CA LEU A 198 -17.89 -2.06 4.43
C LEU A 198 -17.21 -0.96 3.60
N ILE A 199 -17.38 -1.02 2.28
CA ILE A 199 -16.92 0.01 1.34
C ILE A 199 -17.61 1.35 1.62
N ASP A 200 -18.94 1.37 1.78
CA ASP A 200 -19.70 2.59 2.12
C ASP A 200 -19.25 3.21 3.45
N LEU A 201 -18.89 2.40 4.45
CA LEU A 201 -18.38 2.88 5.74
C LEU A 201 -16.99 3.50 5.62
N LEU A 202 -16.11 2.88 4.82
CA LEU A 202 -14.79 3.39 4.47
C LEU A 202 -14.90 4.72 3.70
N GLU A 203 -15.75 4.77 2.67
CA GLU A 203 -15.93 5.94 1.82
C GLU A 203 -16.68 7.08 2.52
N SER A 204 -17.65 6.77 3.39
CA SER A 204 -18.43 7.80 4.09
C SER A 204 -17.69 8.44 5.27
N GLY A 205 -16.50 7.95 5.64
CA GLY A 205 -15.74 8.47 6.78
C GLY A 205 -16.46 8.29 8.13
N ARG A 206 -17.51 7.47 8.18
CA ARG A 206 -18.30 7.19 9.39
C ARG A 206 -17.68 6.12 10.29
N MET A 207 -16.58 5.51 9.87
CA MET A 207 -15.76 4.69 10.76
C MET A 207 -15.05 5.57 11.77
N VAL A 208 -15.13 5.17 13.03
CA VAL A 208 -14.44 5.86 14.12
C VAL A 208 -12.94 5.79 13.86
N SER A 209 -12.22 6.90 14.00
CA SER A 209 -10.82 7.05 13.57
C SER A 209 -9.86 5.95 14.05
N HIS A 210 -10.11 5.38 15.23
CA HIS A 210 -9.32 4.27 15.79
C HIS A 210 -9.49 2.93 15.04
N SER A 211 -10.55 2.78 14.25
CA SER A 211 -10.80 1.61 13.40
C SER A 211 -10.27 1.76 11.97
N LEU A 212 -10.09 2.99 11.48
CA LEU A 212 -9.51 3.25 10.15
C LEU A 212 -8.05 2.79 10.03
N GLY A 213 -7.29 2.84 11.13
CA GLY A 213 -5.89 2.38 11.16
C GLY A 213 -5.71 0.89 10.86
N TRP A 214 -6.78 0.09 10.94
CA TRP A 214 -6.75 -1.33 10.62
C TRP A 214 -6.95 -1.62 9.13
N PHE A 215 -7.42 -0.64 8.35
CA PHE A 215 -7.78 -0.79 6.93
C PHE A 215 -6.96 0.10 5.98
N GLN A 216 -6.03 0.92 6.49
CA GLN A 216 -5.09 1.75 5.71
C GLN A 216 -3.70 1.11 5.59
#